data_AF-A0A1Z5L8S5-F1
#
_entry.id   AF-A0A1Z5L8S5-F1
#
_cell.length_a   1.000
_cell.length_b   1.000
_cell.length_c   1.000
_cell.angle_alpha   90.00
_cell.angle_beta   90.00
_cell.angle_gamma   90.00
#
_symmetry.space_group_name_H-M   'P 1'
#
loop_
_entity.id
_entity.type
_entity.pdbx_description
1 polymer ?
#
loop_
_entity_poly.entity_id
_entity_poly.type
_entity_poly.pdbx_seq_one_letter_code
_entity_poly.pdbx_strand_id
1 'polypeptide(L)'
;MLSQPILVRTCVEKYFDLSYIPKRSFFELFWHFADDELERDKLRELSTISGQEDLIDYVVRPRRTVLEVFADFPHTTRKVPPEYLFDLIPLIRPRPFSIASSLRAHPNEIHVLVAVVEFRTNLQKPRRGLCSTFLASLDAKYGACVPLWVRKGSLRLPPDNTPALMVGPGTGCAPFRGIIQDRCVRNITENVLFFGCRNKARDFFFEEEWKSLVEKRQLDLVTVFLKKKIKLLIVWLMGPLCTL
;
A
#
# COMPACT_ATOMS: atom_id res chain seq x y z
N MET A 1 -13.81 -22.75 1.98
CA MET A 1 -13.21 -24.06 1.68
C MET A 1 -12.85 -24.12 0.21
N LEU A 2 -11.68 -24.66 -0.12
CA LEU A 2 -11.24 -24.86 -1.50
C LEU A 2 -12.17 -25.86 -2.19
N SER A 3 -12.56 -25.59 -3.42
CA SER A 3 -13.46 -26.46 -4.19
C SER A 3 -12.75 -27.68 -4.80
N GLN A 4 -11.42 -27.69 -4.82
CA GLN A 4 -10.59 -28.77 -5.37
C GLN A 4 -9.25 -28.87 -4.61
N PRO A 5 -8.57 -30.04 -4.64
CA PRO A 5 -7.21 -30.20 -4.12
C PRO A 5 -6.24 -29.21 -4.78
N ILE A 6 -5.33 -28.65 -3.98
CA ILE A 6 -4.33 -27.68 -4.42
C ILE A 6 -2.96 -28.00 -3.81
N LEU A 7 -1.89 -27.74 -4.54
CA LEU A 7 -0.53 -27.88 -4.02
C LEU A 7 -0.26 -26.78 -2.98
N VAL A 8 0.34 -27.15 -1.84
CA VAL A 8 0.77 -26.19 -0.81
C VAL A 8 1.69 -25.12 -1.40
N ARG A 9 2.57 -25.49 -2.34
CA ARG A 9 3.39 -24.54 -3.11
C ARG A 9 2.55 -23.45 -3.76
N THR A 10 1.45 -23.82 -4.41
CA THR A 10 0.55 -22.86 -5.06
C THR A 10 -0.14 -21.95 -4.04
N CYS A 11 -0.50 -22.48 -2.87
CA CYS A 11 -1.00 -21.66 -1.76
C CYS A 11 0.02 -20.61 -1.31
N VAL A 12 1.27 -21.02 -1.11
CA VAL A 12 2.38 -20.14 -0.71
C VAL A 12 2.66 -19.08 -1.77
N GLU A 13 2.66 -19.44 -3.05
CA GLU A 13 3.00 -18.55 -4.15
C GLU A 13 1.87 -17.55 -4.49
N LYS A 14 0.60 -17.94 -4.34
CA LYS A 14 -0.54 -17.18 -4.90
C LYS A 14 -1.59 -16.74 -3.88
N TYR A 15 -1.66 -17.37 -2.72
CA TYR A 15 -2.79 -17.20 -1.81
C TYR A 15 -2.40 -16.72 -0.42
N PHE A 16 -1.30 -17.19 0.16
CA PHE A 16 -0.93 -16.88 1.54
C PHE A 16 -0.17 -15.57 1.68
N ASP A 17 -0.62 -14.72 2.60
CA ASP A 17 0.14 -13.54 3.00
C ASP A 17 1.21 -13.94 4.03
N LEU A 18 2.37 -14.35 3.54
CA LEU A 18 3.51 -14.74 4.37
C LEU A 18 4.14 -13.57 5.13
N SER A 19 3.78 -12.34 4.79
CA SER A 19 4.20 -11.13 5.51
C SER A 19 3.25 -10.76 6.65
N TYR A 20 2.19 -11.56 6.85
CA TYR A 20 1.23 -11.39 7.92
C TYR A 20 1.92 -11.31 9.29
N ILE A 21 1.49 -10.33 10.09
CA ILE A 21 1.91 -10.14 11.47
C ILE A 21 0.87 -10.82 12.38
N PRO A 22 1.21 -11.95 13.03
CA PRO A 22 0.26 -12.74 13.80
C PRO A 22 -0.43 -11.97 14.92
N LYS A 23 -1.73 -12.22 15.09
CA LYS A 23 -2.53 -11.68 16.21
C LYS A 23 -2.65 -12.70 17.32
N ARG A 24 -3.18 -12.30 18.49
CA ARG A 24 -3.42 -13.24 19.60
C ARG A 24 -4.19 -14.50 19.19
N SER A 25 -5.23 -14.36 18.35
CA SER A 25 -6.01 -15.50 17.84
C SER A 25 -5.20 -16.52 17.04
N PHE A 26 -4.09 -16.09 16.40
CA PHE A 26 -3.16 -17.01 15.78
C PHE A 26 -2.48 -17.89 16.84
N PHE A 27 -2.03 -17.31 17.95
CA PHE A 27 -1.36 -18.04 19.04
C PHE A 27 -2.33 -18.95 19.80
N GLU A 28 -3.58 -18.53 19.96
CA GLU A 28 -4.66 -19.36 20.52
C GLU A 28 -4.81 -20.67 19.71
N LEU A 29 -4.84 -20.59 18.37
CA LEU A 29 -4.89 -21.77 17.51
C LEU A 29 -3.57 -22.54 17.48
N PHE A 30 -2.44 -21.84 17.30
CA PHE A 30 -1.12 -22.44 17.09
C PHE A 30 -0.64 -23.23 18.31
N TRP A 31 -0.98 -22.76 19.52
CA TRP A 31 -0.71 -23.45 20.79
C TRP A 31 -1.29 -24.86 20.85
N HIS A 32 -2.43 -25.14 20.20
CA HIS A 32 -3.04 -26.47 20.23
C HIS A 32 -2.19 -27.57 19.57
N PHE A 33 -1.23 -27.19 18.73
CA PHE A 33 -0.31 -28.13 18.08
C PHE A 33 0.99 -28.34 18.87
N ALA A 34 1.19 -27.63 19.98
CA ALA A 34 2.43 -27.64 20.74
C ALA A 34 2.50 -28.83 21.72
N ASP A 35 3.45 -29.74 21.45
CA ASP A 35 3.79 -30.88 22.29
C ASP A 35 5.07 -30.68 23.12
N ASP A 36 6.01 -29.87 22.63
CA ASP A 36 7.18 -29.43 23.38
C ASP A 36 6.79 -28.48 24.52
N GLU A 37 7.27 -28.77 25.74
CA GLU A 37 6.87 -28.06 26.96
C GLU A 37 7.25 -26.57 26.92
N LEU A 38 8.46 -26.25 26.44
CA LEU A 38 8.96 -24.87 26.39
C LEU A 38 8.21 -24.04 25.35
N GLU A 39 8.02 -24.58 24.14
CA GLU A 39 7.24 -23.91 23.10
C GLU A 39 5.78 -23.75 23.53
N ARG A 40 5.19 -24.80 24.13
CA ARG A 40 3.80 -24.79 24.59
C ARG A 40 3.55 -23.72 25.64
N ASP A 41 4.41 -23.58 26.63
CA ASP A 41 4.25 -22.58 27.68
C ASP A 41 4.36 -21.16 27.11
N LYS A 42 5.33 -20.92 26.22
CA LYS A 42 5.47 -19.61 25.59
C LYS A 42 4.30 -19.26 24.67
N LEU A 43 3.85 -20.22 23.85
CA LEU A 43 2.68 -20.03 22.98
C LEU A 43 1.40 -19.81 23.79
N ARG A 44 1.25 -20.51 24.92
CA ARG A 44 0.14 -20.30 25.84
C ARG A 44 0.15 -18.88 26.40
N GLU A 45 1.28 -18.40 26.88
CA GLU A 45 1.41 -17.04 27.39
C GLU A 45 0.98 -16.01 26.33
N LEU A 46 1.52 -16.12 25.11
CA LEU A 46 1.22 -15.24 23.97
C LEU A 46 -0.25 -15.30 23.51
N SER A 47 -0.98 -16.37 23.86
CA SER A 47 -2.41 -16.53 23.56
C SER A 47 -3.34 -15.84 24.56
N THR A 48 -2.84 -15.42 25.72
CA THR A 48 -3.67 -14.88 26.81
C THR A 48 -3.82 -13.37 26.78
N ILE A 49 -4.81 -12.85 27.52
CA ILE A 49 -4.94 -11.39 27.76
C ILE A 49 -3.79 -10.89 28.65
N SER A 50 -3.38 -11.68 29.65
CA SER A 50 -2.28 -11.33 30.56
C SER A 50 -0.93 -11.22 29.84
N GLY A 51 -0.66 -12.06 28.84
CA GLY A 51 0.57 -12.03 28.02
C GLY A 51 0.55 -11.01 26.88
N GLN A 52 -0.33 -10.01 26.93
CA GLN A 52 -0.45 -9.02 25.85
C GLN A 52 0.82 -8.19 25.65
N GLU A 53 1.54 -7.85 26.71
CA GLU A 53 2.78 -7.08 26.60
C GLU A 53 3.89 -7.94 25.95
N ASP A 54 4.01 -9.21 26.33
CA ASP A 54 4.93 -10.15 25.68
C ASP A 54 4.61 -10.35 24.21
N LEU A 55 3.32 -10.41 23.85
CA LEU A 55 2.89 -10.47 22.45
C LEU A 55 3.27 -9.20 21.68
N ILE A 56 3.18 -8.03 22.30
CA ILE A 56 3.59 -6.77 21.69
C ILE A 56 5.10 -6.77 21.45
N ASP A 57 5.88 -7.24 22.42
CA ASP A 57 7.35 -7.26 22.37
C ASP A 57 7.87 -8.28 21.37
N TYR A 58 7.25 -9.45 21.37
CA TYR A 58 7.58 -10.52 20.46
C TYR A 58 7.07 -10.24 19.04
N VAL A 59 5.84 -9.78 18.83
CA VAL A 59 5.29 -9.70 17.47
C VAL A 59 5.24 -8.27 16.94
N VAL A 60 4.61 -7.37 17.68
CA VAL A 60 4.17 -6.07 17.16
C VAL A 60 5.35 -5.10 16.99
N ARG A 61 6.17 -4.91 18.03
CA ARG A 61 7.34 -4.02 18.02
C ARG A 61 8.35 -4.37 16.92
N PRO A 62 8.80 -5.64 16.78
CA PRO A 62 9.73 -6.01 15.72
C PRO A 62 9.05 -6.23 14.36
N ARG A 63 7.71 -6.24 14.31
CA ARG A 63 6.92 -6.68 13.15
C ARG A 63 7.33 -8.08 12.68
N ARG A 64 7.29 -9.02 13.63
CA ARG A 64 7.59 -10.43 13.37
C ARG A 64 6.49 -11.05 12.50
N THR A 65 6.89 -11.69 11.42
CA THR A 65 5.99 -12.30 10.44
C THR A 65 5.62 -13.71 10.86
N VAL A 66 4.54 -14.25 10.29
CA VAL A 66 4.11 -15.64 10.51
C VAL A 66 5.19 -16.66 10.19
N LEU A 67 5.99 -16.43 9.14
CA LEU A 67 7.12 -17.30 8.79
C LEU A 67 8.21 -17.31 9.85
N GLU A 68 8.48 -16.17 10.48
CA GLU A 68 9.46 -16.08 11.56
C GLU A 68 8.94 -16.73 12.83
N VAL A 69 7.64 -16.61 13.12
CA VAL A 69 7.02 -17.35 14.21
C VAL A 69 7.14 -18.86 13.97
N PHE A 70 6.89 -19.34 12.76
CA PHE A 70 7.09 -20.76 12.44
C PHE A 70 8.55 -21.21 12.53
N ALA A 71 9.51 -20.31 12.27
CA ALA A 71 10.93 -20.61 12.44
C ALA A 71 11.35 -20.60 13.92
N ASP A 72 10.75 -19.74 14.74
CA ASP A 72 11.03 -19.59 16.17
C ASP A 72 10.38 -20.72 17.01
N PHE A 73 9.33 -21.40 16.50
CA PHE A 73 8.64 -22.53 17.14
C PHE A 73 8.68 -23.81 16.27
N PRO A 74 9.88 -24.36 15.95
CA PRO A 74 10.04 -25.44 14.99
C PRO A 74 9.39 -26.77 15.41
N HIS A 75 9.25 -27.07 16.70
CA HIS A 75 8.62 -28.31 17.16
C HIS A 75 7.11 -28.27 16.89
N THR A 76 6.45 -27.18 17.28
CA THR A 76 5.04 -26.92 17.02
C THR A 76 4.75 -26.83 15.53
N THR A 77 5.57 -26.11 14.76
CA THR A 77 5.36 -25.93 13.31
C THR A 77 5.34 -27.26 12.55
N ARG A 78 6.19 -28.22 12.91
CA ARG A 78 6.22 -29.55 12.27
C ARG A 78 4.95 -30.38 12.53
N LYS A 79 4.18 -30.04 13.56
CA LYS A 79 2.95 -30.73 13.97
C LYS A 79 1.70 -30.11 13.38
N VAL A 80 1.79 -28.92 12.78
CA VAL A 80 0.64 -28.25 12.14
C VAL A 80 0.19 -29.07 10.92
N PRO A 81 -1.04 -29.61 10.92
CA PRO A 81 -1.57 -30.30 9.75
C PRO A 81 -1.81 -29.28 8.61
N PRO A 82 -1.53 -29.64 7.34
CA PRO A 82 -1.65 -28.72 6.20
C PRO A 82 -3.03 -28.05 6.05
N GLU A 83 -4.10 -28.72 6.45
CA GLU A 83 -5.47 -28.21 6.43
C GLU A 83 -5.69 -26.96 7.30
N TYR A 84 -4.92 -26.81 8.40
CA TYR A 84 -5.00 -25.66 9.29
C TYR A 84 -4.17 -24.45 8.80
N LEU A 85 -3.42 -24.59 7.70
CA LEU A 85 -2.64 -23.47 7.17
C LEU A 85 -3.52 -22.28 6.75
N PHE A 86 -4.76 -22.52 6.32
CA PHE A 86 -5.72 -21.46 5.97
C PHE A 86 -6.29 -20.74 7.19
N ASP A 87 -6.29 -21.38 8.35
CA ASP A 87 -6.72 -20.78 9.62
C ASP A 87 -5.59 -19.97 10.26
N LEU A 88 -4.33 -20.40 10.06
CA LEU A 88 -3.14 -19.75 10.58
C LEU A 88 -2.63 -18.60 9.68
N ILE A 89 -2.70 -18.75 8.36
CA ILE A 89 -2.15 -17.79 7.40
C ILE A 89 -3.29 -17.14 6.61
N PRO A 90 -3.51 -15.82 6.74
CA PRO A 90 -4.57 -15.16 5.99
C PRO A 90 -4.24 -15.09 4.50
N LEU A 91 -5.29 -14.92 3.70
CA LEU A 91 -5.16 -14.72 2.27
C LEU A 91 -4.57 -13.35 1.92
N ILE A 92 -3.79 -13.30 0.84
CA ILE A 92 -3.31 -12.07 0.21
C ILE A 92 -4.50 -11.20 -0.12
N ARG A 93 -4.48 -9.96 0.40
CA ARG A 93 -5.52 -8.98 0.12
C ARG A 93 -5.17 -8.15 -1.12
N PRO A 94 -6.15 -7.84 -1.98
CA PRO A 94 -5.96 -6.94 -3.10
C PRO A 94 -5.50 -5.56 -2.64
N ARG A 95 -4.55 -4.95 -3.36
CA ARG A 95 -4.04 -3.63 -3.01
C ARG A 95 -4.70 -2.54 -3.88
N PRO A 96 -5.46 -1.59 -3.28
CA PRO A 96 -6.05 -0.50 -4.04
C PRO A 96 -4.99 0.55 -4.40
N PHE A 97 -5.10 1.08 -5.62
CA PHE A 97 -4.35 2.24 -6.09
C PHE A 97 -5.31 3.25 -6.73
N SER A 98 -4.98 4.52 -6.64
CA SER A 98 -5.68 5.56 -7.39
C SER A 98 -5.24 5.56 -8.85
N ILE A 99 -6.19 5.57 -9.77
CA ILE A 99 -5.92 5.69 -11.21
C ILE A 99 -5.34 7.09 -11.48
N ALA A 100 -4.25 7.13 -12.24
CA ALA A 100 -3.49 8.33 -12.56
C ALA A 100 -3.65 8.81 -14.02
N SER A 101 -4.61 8.25 -14.76
CA SER A 101 -4.96 8.63 -16.12
C SER A 101 -6.44 9.01 -16.24
N SER A 102 -6.77 9.82 -17.24
CA SER A 102 -8.14 9.97 -17.74
C SER A 102 -8.40 8.97 -18.85
N LEU A 103 -9.58 8.32 -18.82
CA LEU A 103 -10.06 7.49 -19.94
C LEU A 103 -10.24 8.30 -21.24
N ARG A 104 -10.55 9.59 -21.14
CA ARG A 104 -10.69 10.48 -22.31
C ARG A 104 -9.34 10.82 -22.92
N ALA A 105 -8.31 10.96 -22.10
CA ALA A 105 -6.96 11.29 -22.55
C ALA A 105 -6.20 10.06 -23.05
N HIS A 106 -6.40 8.90 -22.40
CA HIS A 106 -5.70 7.66 -22.70
C HIS A 106 -6.71 6.51 -22.83
N PRO A 107 -7.39 6.37 -23.98
CA PRO A 107 -8.28 5.25 -24.24
C PRO A 107 -7.50 3.94 -24.16
N ASN A 108 -8.07 2.94 -23.48
CA ASN A 108 -7.47 1.60 -23.28
C ASN A 108 -6.26 1.53 -22.33
N GLU A 109 -5.91 2.62 -21.64
CA GLU A 109 -4.78 2.62 -20.69
C GLU A 109 -5.20 3.02 -19.26
N ILE A 110 -4.68 2.28 -18.28
CA ILE A 110 -4.82 2.61 -16.86
C ILE A 110 -3.43 2.87 -16.30
N HIS A 111 -3.19 4.11 -15.88
CA HIS A 111 -1.92 4.48 -15.28
C HIS A 111 -2.05 4.40 -13.76
N VAL A 112 -1.01 3.95 -13.09
CA VAL A 112 -0.91 3.97 -11.63
C VAL A 112 0.44 4.54 -11.23
N LEU A 113 0.45 5.31 -10.13
CA LEU A 113 1.68 5.79 -9.51
C LEU A 113 1.88 5.04 -8.19
N VAL A 114 2.92 4.23 -8.12
CA VAL A 114 3.19 3.32 -7.00
C VAL A 114 4.54 3.64 -6.39
N ALA A 115 4.56 3.98 -5.09
CA ALA A 115 5.79 4.04 -4.32
C ALA A 115 6.21 2.61 -3.91
N VAL A 116 7.45 2.23 -4.21
CA VAL A 116 8.00 0.95 -3.76
C VAL A 116 8.20 1.01 -2.25
N VAL A 117 7.50 0.13 -1.53
CA VAL A 117 7.58 0.07 -0.08
C VAL A 117 8.78 -0.78 0.34
N GLU A 118 9.73 -0.15 1.02
CA GLU A 118 10.83 -0.82 1.69
C GLU A 118 11.10 -0.13 3.04
N PHE A 119 11.24 -0.91 4.11
CA PHE A 119 11.54 -0.39 5.44
C PHE A 119 12.39 -1.38 6.23
N ARG A 120 13.12 -0.89 7.23
CA ARG A 120 13.87 -1.73 8.17
C ARG A 120 13.08 -1.92 9.45
N THR A 121 13.13 -3.14 9.98
CA THR A 121 12.64 -3.49 11.31
C THR A 121 13.82 -3.54 12.28
N ASN A 122 13.53 -3.71 13.58
CA ASN A 122 14.56 -4.05 14.57
C ASN A 122 15.19 -5.44 14.30
N LEU A 123 14.53 -6.25 13.47
CA LEU A 123 15.08 -7.48 12.90
C LEU A 123 15.99 -7.16 11.71
N GLN A 124 17.04 -7.97 11.49
CA GLN A 124 18.14 -7.65 10.57
C GLN A 124 17.73 -7.51 9.09
N LYS A 125 16.69 -8.23 8.63
CA LYS A 125 16.31 -8.24 7.20
C LYS A 125 15.37 -7.07 6.86
N PRO A 126 15.65 -6.30 5.78
CA PRO A 126 14.72 -5.28 5.31
C PRO A 126 13.40 -5.90 4.85
N ARG A 127 12.30 -5.19 5.08
CA ARG A 127 10.95 -5.58 4.70
C ARG A 127 10.54 -4.87 3.44
N ARG A 128 9.93 -5.61 2.52
CA ARG A 128 9.45 -5.10 1.24
C ARG A 128 7.94 -5.30 1.16
N GLY A 129 7.23 -4.33 0.59
CA GLY A 129 5.79 -4.47 0.33
C GLY A 129 5.55 -5.49 -0.78
N LEU A 130 4.64 -6.44 -0.57
CA LEU A 130 4.32 -7.52 -1.50
C LEU A 130 3.94 -6.97 -2.89
N CYS A 131 2.85 -6.19 -2.96
CA CYS A 131 2.31 -5.71 -4.23
C CYS A 131 3.24 -4.72 -4.94
N SER A 132 3.83 -3.76 -4.23
CA SER A 132 4.71 -2.76 -4.85
C SER A 132 6.01 -3.37 -5.38
N THR A 133 6.53 -4.40 -4.70
CA THR A 133 7.72 -5.14 -5.15
C THR A 133 7.40 -6.01 -6.35
N PHE A 134 6.25 -6.69 -6.33
CA PHE A 134 5.77 -7.46 -7.47
C PHE A 134 5.67 -6.56 -8.71
N LEU A 135 4.96 -5.43 -8.62
CA LEU A 135 4.83 -4.49 -9.74
C LEU A 135 6.18 -3.95 -10.23
N ALA A 136 7.10 -3.62 -9.32
CA ALA A 136 8.43 -3.15 -9.68
C ALA A 136 9.33 -4.23 -10.30
N SER A 137 9.01 -5.51 -10.10
CA SER A 137 9.74 -6.65 -10.68
C SER A 137 9.25 -7.06 -12.07
N LEU A 138 8.12 -6.52 -12.53
CA LEU A 138 7.58 -6.84 -13.84
C LEU A 138 8.43 -6.19 -14.93
N ASP A 139 8.81 -6.98 -15.93
CA ASP A 139 9.47 -6.47 -17.12
C ASP A 139 8.42 -6.09 -18.18
N ALA A 140 8.36 -4.81 -18.53
CA ALA A 140 7.46 -4.28 -19.54
C ALA A 140 7.70 -4.90 -20.93
N LYS A 141 8.92 -5.40 -21.22
CA LYS A 141 9.29 -5.92 -22.54
C LYS A 141 8.64 -7.26 -22.87
N TYR A 142 8.35 -8.08 -21.85
CA TYR A 142 7.86 -9.45 -22.05
C TYR A 142 6.35 -9.61 -21.87
N GLY A 143 5.62 -8.48 -21.75
CA GLY A 143 4.16 -8.52 -21.60
C GLY A 143 3.72 -9.21 -20.31
N ALA A 144 3.92 -8.54 -19.17
CA ALA A 144 3.43 -9.05 -17.89
C ALA A 144 1.91 -8.89 -17.75
N CYS A 145 1.21 -9.94 -17.31
CA CYS A 145 -0.21 -9.88 -16.98
C CYS A 145 -0.42 -9.60 -15.49
N VAL A 146 -1.22 -8.58 -15.17
CA VAL A 146 -1.58 -8.21 -13.79
C VAL A 146 -3.10 -8.35 -13.61
N PRO A 147 -3.58 -9.27 -12.75
CA PRO A 147 -4.99 -9.35 -12.43
C PRO A 147 -5.47 -8.08 -11.72
N LEU A 148 -6.49 -7.41 -12.27
CA LEU A 148 -7.05 -6.18 -11.71
C LEU A 148 -8.55 -6.07 -11.97
N TRP A 149 -9.20 -5.20 -11.20
CA TRP A 149 -10.56 -4.73 -11.46
C TRP A 149 -10.67 -3.28 -11.01
N VAL A 150 -11.58 -2.55 -11.63
CA VAL A 150 -11.83 -1.15 -11.29
C VAL A 150 -12.95 -1.07 -10.25
N ARG A 151 -12.73 -0.28 -9.22
CA ARG A 151 -13.77 0.08 -8.25
C ARG A 151 -14.05 1.57 -8.35
N LYS A 152 -15.31 1.96 -8.33
CA LYS A 152 -15.71 3.36 -8.32
C LYS A 152 -15.14 4.05 -7.08
N GLY A 153 -14.35 5.11 -7.30
CA GLY A 153 -13.78 5.94 -6.24
C GLY A 153 -14.81 6.87 -5.60
N SER A 154 -14.43 7.51 -4.49
CA SER A 154 -15.23 8.52 -3.79
C SER A 154 -15.02 9.95 -4.29
N LEU A 155 -13.90 10.20 -4.99
CA LEU A 155 -13.59 11.52 -5.56
C LEU A 155 -14.65 11.89 -6.60
N ARG A 156 -15.27 13.05 -6.40
CA ARG A 156 -16.22 13.63 -7.35
C ARG A 156 -15.57 14.83 -8.03
N LEU A 157 -15.73 14.90 -9.34
CA LEU A 157 -15.37 16.08 -10.10
C LEU A 157 -16.41 17.18 -9.83
N PRO A 158 -15.98 18.44 -9.68
CA PRO A 158 -16.92 19.54 -9.69
C PRO A 158 -17.50 19.71 -11.11
N PRO A 159 -18.61 20.45 -11.26
CA PRO A 159 -19.14 20.83 -12.55
C PRO A 159 -18.11 21.57 -13.42
N ASP A 160 -18.36 21.61 -14.73
CA ASP A 160 -17.40 22.08 -15.74
C ASP A 160 -17.08 23.58 -15.61
N ASN A 161 -18.02 24.35 -15.07
CA ASN A 161 -17.90 25.78 -14.79
C ASN A 161 -17.32 26.10 -13.40
N THR A 162 -16.81 25.10 -12.68
CA THR A 162 -16.29 25.27 -11.32
C THR A 162 -14.79 25.00 -11.31
N PRO A 163 -13.96 25.92 -10.76
CA PRO A 163 -12.55 25.69 -10.55
C PRO A 163 -12.29 24.45 -9.70
N ALA A 164 -11.21 23.72 -9.98
CA ALA A 164 -10.79 22.56 -9.19
C ALA A 164 -9.50 22.89 -8.43
N LEU A 165 -9.58 22.95 -7.10
CA LEU A 165 -8.41 23.04 -6.22
C LEU A 165 -8.06 21.64 -5.69
N MET A 166 -6.84 21.21 -5.95
CA MET A 166 -6.35 19.86 -5.68
C MET A 166 -5.12 19.89 -4.80
N VAL A 167 -5.07 19.04 -3.79
CA VAL A 167 -3.95 18.95 -2.84
C VAL A 167 -3.43 17.52 -2.80
N GLY A 168 -2.28 17.28 -3.43
CA GLY A 168 -1.76 15.93 -3.64
C GLY A 168 -0.24 15.83 -3.48
N PRO A 169 0.29 15.71 -2.25
CA PRO A 169 1.72 15.50 -2.05
C PRO A 169 2.18 14.08 -2.42
N GLY A 170 3.38 13.97 -2.99
CA GLY A 170 4.00 12.70 -3.38
C GLY A 170 3.09 11.90 -4.31
N THR A 171 2.91 10.60 -4.04
CA THR A 171 2.00 9.75 -4.82
C THR A 171 0.52 10.14 -4.69
N GLY A 172 0.18 11.04 -3.76
CA GLY A 172 -1.16 11.61 -3.63
C GLY A 172 -1.58 12.47 -4.83
N CYS A 173 -0.65 12.84 -5.72
CA CYS A 173 -0.97 13.53 -6.98
C CYS A 173 -1.63 12.63 -8.02
N ALA A 174 -1.54 11.31 -7.87
CA ALA A 174 -2.02 10.33 -8.84
C ALA A 174 -3.46 10.59 -9.33
N PRO A 175 -4.50 10.63 -8.47
CA PRO A 175 -5.86 10.87 -8.96
C PRO A 175 -6.03 12.25 -9.60
N PHE A 176 -5.29 13.26 -9.12
CA PHE A 176 -5.38 14.61 -9.66
C PHE A 176 -4.80 14.72 -11.07
N ARG A 177 -3.78 13.93 -11.41
CA ARG A 177 -3.32 13.79 -12.79
C ARG A 177 -4.44 13.36 -13.73
N GLY A 178 -5.18 12.31 -13.37
CA GLY A 178 -6.31 11.85 -14.18
C GLY A 178 -7.42 12.90 -14.28
N ILE A 179 -7.72 13.59 -13.18
CA ILE A 179 -8.71 14.67 -13.15
C ILE A 179 -8.31 15.86 -14.04
N ILE A 180 -7.06 16.31 -13.95
CA ILE A 180 -6.53 17.41 -14.75
C ILE A 180 -6.55 17.04 -16.23
N GLN A 181 -6.09 15.84 -16.59
CA GLN A 181 -6.17 15.35 -17.97
C GLN A 181 -7.60 15.35 -18.51
N ASP A 182 -8.55 14.86 -17.72
CA ASP A 182 -9.97 14.83 -18.12
C ASP A 182 -10.54 16.24 -18.34
N ARG A 183 -10.20 17.18 -17.47
CA ARG A 183 -10.63 18.59 -17.58
C ARG A 183 -9.97 19.29 -18.77
N CYS A 184 -8.68 19.05 -19.02
CA CYS A 184 -7.96 19.62 -20.16
C CYS A 184 -8.51 19.13 -21.50
N VAL A 185 -8.85 17.83 -21.63
CA VAL A 185 -9.50 17.28 -22.84
C VAL A 185 -10.86 17.93 -23.10
N ARG A 186 -11.55 18.38 -22.04
CA ARG A 186 -12.83 19.11 -22.11
C ARG A 186 -12.66 20.63 -22.22
N ASN A 187 -11.45 21.13 -22.43
CA ASN A 187 -11.11 22.55 -22.50
C ASN A 187 -11.41 23.34 -21.21
N ILE A 188 -11.39 22.69 -20.05
CA ILE A 188 -11.55 23.34 -18.74
C ILE A 188 -10.17 23.61 -18.15
N THR A 189 -9.82 24.88 -18.01
CA THR A 189 -8.46 25.35 -17.67
C THR A 189 -8.29 25.76 -16.21
N GLU A 190 -9.38 25.96 -15.48
CA GLU A 190 -9.39 26.38 -14.07
C GLU A 190 -9.02 25.21 -13.14
N ASN A 191 -7.74 24.85 -13.14
CA ASN A 191 -7.16 23.77 -12.35
C ASN A 191 -6.03 24.33 -11.47
N VAL A 192 -6.10 24.11 -10.17
CA VAL A 192 -5.04 24.46 -9.22
C VAL A 192 -4.54 23.20 -8.54
N LEU A 193 -3.22 22.94 -8.58
CA LEU A 193 -2.60 21.80 -7.91
C LEU A 193 -1.54 22.27 -6.91
N PHE A 194 -1.76 21.93 -5.64
CA PHE A 194 -0.75 21.99 -4.59
C PHE A 194 -0.01 20.64 -4.53
N PHE A 195 1.21 20.63 -5.04
CA PHE A 195 2.09 19.47 -5.05
C PHE A 195 3.23 19.64 -4.05
N GLY A 196 3.57 18.56 -3.33
CA GLY A 196 4.67 18.58 -2.38
C GLY A 196 5.52 17.31 -2.45
N CYS A 197 6.84 17.45 -2.45
CA CYS A 197 7.76 16.31 -2.38
C CYS A 197 9.04 16.64 -1.59
N ARG A 198 9.85 15.62 -1.30
CA ARG A 198 11.08 15.79 -0.50
C ARG A 198 12.25 16.28 -1.34
N ASN A 199 12.45 15.68 -2.51
CA ASN A 199 13.54 16.01 -3.40
C ASN A 199 13.01 16.26 -4.81
N LYS A 200 13.18 17.48 -5.31
CA LYS A 200 12.74 17.85 -6.67
C LYS A 200 13.33 16.91 -7.72
N ALA A 201 14.61 16.56 -7.62
CA ALA A 201 15.30 15.74 -8.62
C ALA A 201 14.94 14.25 -8.59
N ARG A 202 14.19 13.78 -7.59
CA ARG A 202 13.84 12.35 -7.44
C ARG A 202 12.34 12.10 -7.41
N ASP A 203 11.60 12.98 -6.75
CA ASP A 203 10.22 12.74 -6.34
C ASP A 203 9.27 13.79 -6.92
N PHE A 204 9.71 14.61 -7.88
CA PHE A 204 8.82 15.51 -8.62
C PHE A 204 8.12 14.75 -9.75
N PHE A 205 7.14 13.93 -9.37
CA PHE A 205 6.39 13.10 -10.30
C PHE A 205 5.70 13.94 -11.38
N PHE A 206 5.79 13.51 -12.63
CA PHE A 206 5.18 14.14 -13.81
C PHE A 206 5.64 15.58 -14.08
N GLU A 207 6.87 15.94 -13.69
CA GLU A 207 7.42 17.30 -13.83
C GLU A 207 7.20 17.91 -15.23
N GLU A 208 7.53 17.18 -16.30
CA GLU A 208 7.40 17.69 -17.67
C GLU A 208 5.95 17.89 -18.11
N GLU A 209 5.03 17.02 -17.65
CA GLU A 209 3.60 17.18 -17.91
C GLU A 209 3.05 18.41 -17.18
N TRP A 210 3.44 18.62 -15.92
CA TRP A 210 3.03 19.80 -15.18
C TRP A 210 3.55 21.10 -15.80
N LYS A 211 4.83 21.14 -16.22
CA LYS A 211 5.39 22.31 -16.92
C LYS A 211 4.62 22.64 -18.18
N SER A 212 4.33 21.63 -19.01
CA SER A 212 3.56 21.83 -20.24
C SER A 212 2.16 22.38 -19.99
N LEU A 213 1.47 21.90 -18.95
CA LEU A 213 0.13 22.38 -18.60
C LEU A 213 0.15 23.81 -18.04
N VAL A 214 1.17 24.18 -17.27
CA VAL A 214 1.38 25.56 -16.79
C VAL A 214 1.62 26.51 -17.98
N GLU A 215 2.50 26.14 -18.92
CA GLU A 215 2.77 26.93 -20.13
C GLU A 215 1.53 27.16 -20.97
N LYS A 216 0.66 26.14 -21.08
CA LYS A 216 -0.63 26.22 -21.78
C LYS A 216 -1.72 26.94 -20.99
N ARG A 217 -1.43 27.43 -19.77
CA ARG A 217 -2.40 28.04 -18.85
C ARG A 217 -3.59 27.14 -18.53
N GLN A 218 -3.35 25.83 -18.45
CA GLN A 218 -4.34 24.82 -18.09
C GLN A 218 -4.20 24.34 -16.64
N LEU A 219 -3.14 24.76 -15.95
CA LEU A 219 -2.82 24.39 -14.57
C LEU A 219 -2.07 25.52 -13.87
N ASP A 220 -2.57 25.92 -12.71
CA ASP A 220 -1.82 26.69 -11.72
C ASP A 220 -1.16 25.72 -10.74
N LEU A 221 0.16 25.61 -10.79
CA LEU A 221 0.93 24.68 -9.98
C LEU A 221 1.62 25.40 -8.81
N VAL A 222 1.29 25.01 -7.59
CA VAL A 222 1.99 25.42 -6.37
C VAL A 222 2.83 24.25 -5.86
N THR A 223 4.16 24.39 -5.89
CA THR A 223 5.07 23.32 -5.45
C THR A 223 5.74 23.62 -4.11
N VAL A 224 5.80 22.62 -3.23
CA VAL A 224 6.53 22.67 -1.95
C VAL A 224 7.61 21.58 -1.91
N PHE A 225 8.88 21.98 -1.79
CA PHE A 225 10.01 21.05 -1.70
C PHE A 225 10.59 21.03 -0.27
N LEU A 226 10.36 19.92 0.46
CA LEU A 226 10.76 19.79 1.86
C LEU A 226 12.24 19.36 2.00
N LYS A 227 13.10 20.29 2.43
CA LYS A 227 14.49 19.99 2.83
C LYS A 227 14.56 19.46 4.27
N LYS A 228 14.39 18.12 4.46
CA LYS A 228 14.53 17.34 5.72
C LYS A 228 13.75 17.81 6.97
N LYS A 229 13.07 16.86 7.63
CA LYS A 229 12.43 16.95 8.98
C LYS A 229 11.58 18.20 9.27
N ILE A 230 10.70 18.58 8.36
CA ILE A 230 9.55 19.43 8.72
C ILE A 230 8.27 18.69 8.34
N LYS A 231 7.46 18.33 9.35
CA LYS A 231 6.07 17.88 9.15
C LYS A 231 5.24 19.13 8.82
N LEU A 232 5.33 19.60 7.58
CA LEU A 232 4.47 20.68 7.11
C LEU A 232 3.14 20.06 6.67
N LEU A 233 2.15 20.27 7.53
CA LEU A 233 0.74 20.01 7.31
C LEU A 233 0.28 21.00 6.22
N ILE A 234 -0.11 20.50 5.03
CA ILE A 234 -0.57 21.33 3.90
C ILE A 234 -1.79 22.21 4.25
N VAL A 235 -2.40 21.99 5.42
CA VAL A 235 -3.41 22.85 6.03
C VAL A 235 -2.97 24.33 6.13
N TRP A 236 -1.68 24.64 6.21
CA TRP A 236 -1.21 26.03 6.36
C TRP A 236 -1.16 26.87 5.08
N LEU A 237 -1.29 26.28 3.89
CA LEU A 237 -1.33 27.07 2.64
C LEU A 237 -2.75 27.57 2.29
N MET A 238 -3.77 27.21 3.09
CA MET A 238 -5.17 27.55 2.85
C MET A 238 -5.77 28.62 3.80
N GLY A 239 -4.95 29.35 4.57
CA GLY A 239 -5.45 30.51 5.34
C GLY A 239 -5.17 31.83 4.63
N PRO A 240 -5.96 32.91 4.84
CA PRO A 240 -7.42 33.02 4.86
C PRO A 240 -7.92 33.42 3.46
N LEU A 241 -8.28 32.43 2.62
CA LEU A 241 -8.95 32.67 1.33
C LEU A 241 -10.42 32.20 1.35
N CYS A 242 -10.94 31.85 2.53
CA CYS A 242 -12.35 31.56 2.80
C CYS A 242 -12.95 32.60 3.74
N THR A 243 -13.08 33.83 3.26
CA THR A 243 -14.11 34.79 3.70
C THR A 243 -14.38 35.70 2.52
N LEU A 244 -15.35 35.31 1.69
CA LEU A 244 -16.30 36.12 0.93
C LEU A 244 -17.40 35.20 0.42
#